data_AF-A0A0D2NJQ2-F1
#
_entry.id   AF-A0A0D2NJQ2-F1
#
_cell.length_a   1.000
_cell.length_b   1.000
_cell.length_c   1.000
_cell.angle_alpha   90.00
_cell.angle_beta   90.00
_cell.angle_gamma   90.00
#
_symmetry.space_group_name_H-M   'P 1'
#
loop_
_entity.id
_entity.type
_entity.pdbx_description
1 polymer ?
#
loop_
_entity_poly.entity_id
_entity_poly.type
_entity_poly.pdbx_seq_one_letter_code
_entity_poly.pdbx_strand_id
1 'polypeptide(L)'
;MYGFEAMTFNIHGGYLEAIVRGHRAGLLTAADYNNLCQCETLDDIKMHLSATEYGPYLQNEPSPLHTTTIVEKCTLKLVDEYKHMLCQATEPLSTFLEYITYGHMIDNVVLIVTGTLHERDVQELLEKCHPLGMFDSIATLAVAQNMRELYRLVLVDTPLAPYFSECITSEELAVCEDIDQVRGAMEKYPPYQSIFSKLSYGESQMLDKAFYEEEVKRLCLAFEQQFHYGVFFAYMRLREQEIRNLMWISECVAQNQKSRVHDSVVFIF
;
A
#
# COMPACT_ATOMS: atom_id res chain seq x y z
N MET A 1 -7.27 -19.15 -19.77
CA MET A 1 -7.65 -20.52 -20.15
C MET A 1 -7.88 -21.30 -18.85
N TYR A 2 -9.07 -21.19 -18.26
CA TYR A 2 -9.41 -21.73 -16.93
C TYR A 2 -9.88 -23.19 -17.00
N GLY A 3 -9.01 -24.10 -17.44
CA GLY A 3 -9.41 -25.49 -17.69
C GLY A 3 -9.46 -26.35 -16.43
N PHE A 4 -8.35 -26.40 -15.68
CA PHE A 4 -8.17 -27.32 -14.55
C PHE A 4 -8.09 -26.62 -13.19
N GLU A 5 -7.47 -25.45 -13.12
CA GLU A 5 -7.28 -24.70 -11.87
C GLU A 5 -8.62 -24.27 -11.24
N ALA A 6 -9.60 -23.88 -12.05
CA ALA A 6 -10.93 -23.52 -11.57
C ALA A 6 -11.69 -24.70 -10.91
N MET A 7 -11.36 -25.95 -11.28
CA MET A 7 -12.03 -27.13 -10.72
C MET A 7 -11.59 -27.45 -9.29
N THR A 8 -10.34 -27.11 -8.93
CA THR A 8 -9.77 -27.42 -7.61
C THR A 8 -9.56 -26.20 -6.74
N PHE A 9 -9.56 -24.98 -7.31
CA PHE A 9 -9.36 -23.73 -6.57
C PHE A 9 -10.28 -23.61 -5.36
N ASN A 10 -11.58 -23.88 -5.55
CA ASN A 10 -12.58 -23.70 -4.50
C ASN A 10 -12.45 -24.66 -3.31
N ILE A 11 -11.64 -25.72 -3.43
CA ILE A 11 -11.39 -26.66 -2.33
C ILE A 11 -10.70 -25.93 -1.16
N HIS A 12 -9.80 -24.98 -1.46
CA HIS A 12 -9.01 -24.27 -0.45
C HIS A 12 -9.14 -22.73 -0.56
N GLY A 13 -9.29 -22.18 -1.77
CA GLY A 13 -9.33 -20.74 -2.00
C GLY A 13 -10.73 -20.12 -2.07
N GLY A 14 -11.80 -20.92 -2.19
CA GLY A 14 -13.14 -20.41 -2.48
C GLY A 14 -13.72 -19.51 -1.39
N TYR A 15 -13.55 -19.90 -0.12
CA TYR A 15 -13.98 -19.10 1.03
C TYR A 15 -13.27 -17.74 1.08
N LEU A 16 -11.95 -17.74 0.94
CA LEU A 16 -11.14 -16.53 0.98
C LEU A 16 -11.36 -15.62 -0.23
N GLU A 17 -11.56 -16.19 -1.42
CA GLU A 17 -11.93 -15.41 -2.61
C GLU A 17 -13.29 -14.71 -2.42
N ALA A 18 -14.27 -15.39 -1.80
CA ALA A 18 -15.55 -14.77 -1.50
C ALA A 18 -15.41 -13.63 -0.49
N ILE A 19 -14.59 -13.81 0.56
CA ILE A 19 -14.31 -12.76 1.56
C ILE A 19 -13.67 -11.54 0.91
N VAL A 20 -12.58 -11.71 0.15
CA VAL A 20 -11.87 -10.56 -0.43
C VAL A 20 -12.74 -9.79 -1.44
N ARG A 21 -13.61 -10.50 -2.18
CA ARG A 21 -14.61 -9.86 -3.05
C ARG A 21 -15.70 -9.13 -2.26
N GLY A 22 -16.08 -9.64 -1.10
CA GLY A 22 -16.94 -8.94 -0.15
C GLY A 22 -16.29 -7.65 0.33
N HIS A 23 -15.03 -7.71 0.79
CA HIS A 23 -14.27 -6.53 1.21
C HIS A 23 -14.11 -5.48 0.10
N ARG A 24 -13.93 -5.92 -1.16
CA ARG A 24 -13.90 -5.01 -2.31
C ARG A 24 -15.20 -4.22 -2.45
N ALA A 25 -16.36 -4.79 -2.13
CA ALA A 25 -17.63 -4.08 -2.19
C ALA A 25 -17.74 -2.95 -1.15
N GLY A 26 -16.90 -2.99 -0.10
CA GLY A 26 -16.77 -1.95 0.92
C GLY A 26 -15.71 -0.88 0.62
N LEU A 27 -15.14 -0.87 -0.59
CA LEU A 27 -14.30 0.24 -1.05
C LEU A 27 -15.18 1.45 -1.40
N LEU A 28 -14.67 2.66 -1.13
CA LEU A 28 -15.36 3.92 -1.32
C LEU A 28 -15.67 4.16 -2.81
N THR A 29 -16.91 4.53 -3.07
CA THR A 29 -17.40 4.84 -4.42
C THR A 29 -17.09 6.28 -4.80
N ALA A 30 -17.20 6.62 -6.09
CA ALA A 30 -17.12 8.00 -6.55
C ALA A 30 -18.10 8.93 -5.81
N ALA A 31 -19.28 8.44 -5.43
CA ALA A 31 -20.25 9.22 -4.66
C ALA A 31 -19.74 9.51 -3.24
N ASP A 32 -19.11 8.54 -2.58
CA ASP A 32 -18.50 8.72 -1.26
C ASP A 32 -17.37 9.75 -1.32
N TYR A 33 -16.47 9.64 -2.30
CA TYR A 33 -15.41 10.63 -2.53
C TYR A 33 -15.96 12.03 -2.78
N ASN A 34 -17.02 12.16 -3.59
CA ASN A 34 -17.65 13.47 -3.83
C ASN A 34 -18.21 14.10 -2.55
N ASN A 35 -18.77 13.30 -1.64
CA ASN A 35 -19.24 13.77 -0.34
C ASN A 35 -18.06 14.17 0.57
N LEU A 36 -17.00 13.35 0.60
CA LEU A 36 -15.80 13.62 1.40
C LEU A 36 -15.08 14.91 0.95
N CYS A 37 -15.02 15.18 -0.36
CA CYS A 37 -14.44 16.40 -0.91
C CYS A 37 -15.20 17.68 -0.51
N GLN A 38 -16.47 17.56 -0.07
CA GLN A 38 -17.30 18.69 0.34
C GLN A 38 -17.21 18.97 1.86
N CYS A 39 -16.54 18.12 2.63
CA CYS A 39 -16.38 18.28 4.08
C CYS A 39 -15.68 19.60 4.44
N GLU A 40 -16.02 20.18 5.60
CA GLU A 40 -15.41 21.41 6.11
C GLU A 40 -14.45 21.17 7.27
N THR A 41 -14.70 20.10 8.01
CA THR A 41 -13.92 19.71 9.19
C THR A 41 -13.56 18.23 9.13
N LEU A 42 -12.58 17.83 9.94
CA LEU A 42 -12.24 16.42 10.10
C LEU A 42 -13.37 15.63 10.79
N ASP A 43 -14.19 16.30 11.61
CA ASP A 43 -15.38 15.69 12.19
C ASP A 43 -16.45 15.38 11.13
N ASP A 44 -16.59 16.18 10.07
CA ASP A 44 -17.47 15.88 8.93
C ASP A 44 -16.98 14.63 8.18
N ILE A 45 -15.67 14.54 7.94
CA ILE A 45 -15.04 13.35 7.32
C ILE A 45 -15.34 12.12 8.18
N LYS A 46 -15.12 12.21 9.50
CA LYS A 46 -15.44 11.13 10.44
C LYS A 46 -16.91 10.74 10.38
N MET A 47 -17.83 11.70 10.29
CA MET A 47 -19.26 11.43 10.18
C MET A 47 -19.59 10.66 8.90
N HIS A 48 -19.05 11.07 7.75
CA HIS A 48 -19.24 10.35 6.48
C HIS A 48 -18.62 8.95 6.51
N LEU A 49 -17.40 8.80 7.02
CA LEU A 49 -16.75 7.50 7.16
C LEU A 49 -17.50 6.58 8.14
N SER A 50 -18.20 7.13 9.13
CA SER A 50 -19.01 6.35 10.07
C SER A 50 -20.20 5.64 9.42
N ALA A 51 -20.66 6.12 8.26
CA ALA A 51 -21.69 5.45 7.46
C ALA A 51 -21.14 4.33 6.56
N THR A 52 -19.82 4.13 6.53
CA THR A 52 -19.13 3.10 5.74
C THR A 52 -18.56 2.02 6.66
N GLU A 53 -17.81 1.07 6.10
CA GLU A 53 -17.15 0.01 6.89
C GLU A 53 -16.10 0.52 7.88
N TYR A 54 -15.68 1.80 7.79
CA TYR A 54 -14.76 2.41 8.74
C TYR A 54 -15.39 2.80 10.07
N GLY A 55 -16.73 2.83 10.18
CA GLY A 55 -17.43 3.30 11.38
C GLY A 55 -16.99 2.63 12.69
N PRO A 56 -16.87 1.30 12.78
CA PRO A 56 -16.42 0.63 13.99
C PRO A 56 -15.03 1.09 14.50
N TYR A 57 -14.16 1.51 13.59
CA TYR A 57 -12.78 1.93 13.87
C TYR A 57 -12.68 3.39 14.29
N LEU A 58 -13.61 4.24 13.86
CA LEU A 58 -13.56 5.69 14.11
C LEU A 58 -14.51 6.17 15.20
N GLN A 59 -15.56 5.41 15.53
CA GLN A 59 -16.64 5.84 16.45
C GLN A 59 -16.13 6.37 17.81
N ASN A 60 -15.09 5.75 18.38
CA ASN A 60 -14.60 6.04 19.74
C ASN A 60 -13.48 7.08 19.79
N GLU A 61 -13.02 7.60 18.64
CA GLU A 61 -11.91 8.55 18.62
C GLU A 61 -12.36 9.92 19.17
N PRO A 62 -11.67 10.48 20.18
CA PRO A 62 -12.03 11.77 20.78
C PRO A 62 -11.65 12.94 19.86
N SER A 63 -12.37 14.06 20.00
CA SER A 63 -11.98 15.34 19.38
C SER A 63 -10.93 16.06 20.24
N PRO A 64 -9.98 16.82 19.65
CA PRO A 64 -9.84 17.11 18.23
C PRO A 64 -9.26 15.93 17.44
N LEU A 65 -9.83 15.66 16.27
CA LEU A 65 -9.35 14.62 15.37
C LEU A 65 -8.13 15.12 14.59
N HIS A 66 -7.14 14.25 14.38
CA HIS A 66 -5.97 14.52 13.55
C HIS A 66 -6.02 13.70 12.25
N THR A 67 -5.41 14.22 11.19
CA THR A 67 -5.32 13.53 9.90
C THR A 67 -4.61 12.19 10.02
N THR A 68 -3.55 12.13 10.84
CA THR A 68 -2.80 10.89 11.13
C THR A 68 -3.69 9.83 11.79
N THR A 69 -4.54 10.22 12.73
CA THR A 69 -5.48 9.30 13.40
C THR A 69 -6.44 8.64 12.41
N ILE A 70 -6.97 9.40 11.44
CA ILE A 70 -7.85 8.83 10.40
C ILE A 70 -7.10 7.75 9.61
N VAL A 71 -5.89 8.09 9.15
CA VAL A 71 -5.04 7.17 8.37
C VAL A 71 -4.68 5.93 9.17
N GLU A 72 -4.26 6.10 10.42
CA GLU A 72 -3.91 5.00 11.32
C GLU A 72 -5.09 4.02 11.51
N LYS A 73 -6.30 4.54 11.73
CA LYS A 73 -7.49 3.71 11.93
C LYS A 73 -7.94 3.02 10.64
N CYS A 74 -7.85 3.69 9.51
CA CYS A 74 -8.11 3.08 8.20
C CYS A 74 -7.07 1.99 7.87
N THR A 75 -5.80 2.22 8.22
CA THR A 75 -4.71 1.25 8.05
C THR A 75 -4.92 0.05 8.97
N LEU A 76 -5.35 0.28 10.22
CA LEU A 76 -5.66 -0.79 11.17
C LEU A 76 -6.76 -1.73 10.64
N LYS A 77 -7.82 -1.19 10.04
CA LYS A 77 -8.86 -1.99 9.37
C LYS A 77 -8.26 -2.89 8.29
N LEU A 78 -7.44 -2.34 7.40
CA LEU A 78 -6.77 -3.09 6.33
C LEU A 78 -5.90 -4.22 6.93
N VAL A 79 -5.13 -3.92 7.98
CA VAL A 79 -4.26 -4.88 8.66
C VAL A 79 -5.07 -6.01 9.29
N ASP A 80 -6.19 -5.71 9.96
CA ASP A 80 -7.04 -6.70 10.61
C ASP A 80 -7.69 -7.65 9.59
N GLU A 81 -8.25 -7.10 8.50
CA GLU A 81 -8.83 -7.89 7.42
C GLU A 81 -7.78 -8.79 6.76
N TYR A 82 -6.58 -8.24 6.53
CA TYR A 82 -5.50 -8.99 5.93
C TYR A 82 -5.01 -10.13 6.82
N LYS A 83 -4.82 -9.86 8.12
CA LYS A 83 -4.46 -10.90 9.09
C LYS A 83 -5.54 -11.97 9.20
N HIS A 84 -6.81 -11.58 9.15
CA HIS A 84 -7.92 -12.54 9.11
C HIS A 84 -7.82 -13.47 7.89
N MET A 85 -7.58 -12.91 6.70
CA MET A 85 -7.40 -13.71 5.48
C MET A 85 -6.17 -14.63 5.58
N LEU A 86 -5.04 -14.11 6.06
CA LEU A 86 -3.79 -14.87 6.19
C LEU A 86 -3.95 -16.04 7.18
N CYS A 87 -4.61 -15.85 8.31
CA CYS A 87 -4.83 -16.91 9.31
C CYS A 87 -5.72 -18.06 8.81
N GLN A 88 -6.52 -17.84 7.77
CA GLN A 88 -7.37 -18.86 7.17
C GLN A 88 -6.77 -19.44 5.88
N ALA A 89 -5.67 -18.87 5.39
CA ALA A 89 -5.03 -19.31 4.16
C ALA A 89 -4.22 -20.59 4.41
N THR A 90 -4.32 -21.52 3.47
CA THR A 90 -3.46 -22.70 3.41
C THR A 90 -2.59 -22.65 2.17
N GLU A 91 -1.53 -23.44 2.14
CA GLU A 91 -0.66 -23.54 0.97
C GLU A 91 -1.46 -23.90 -0.30
N PRO A 92 -1.19 -23.25 -1.45
CA PRO A 92 -0.12 -22.28 -1.71
C PRO A 92 -0.50 -20.80 -1.47
N LEU A 93 -1.74 -20.52 -1.05
CA LEU A 93 -2.22 -19.15 -0.87
C LEU A 93 -1.56 -18.45 0.32
N SER A 94 -1.26 -19.16 1.41
CA SER A 94 -0.52 -18.61 2.56
C SER A 94 0.81 -18.00 2.14
N THR A 95 1.65 -18.76 1.43
CA THR A 95 2.91 -18.27 0.86
C THR A 95 2.69 -17.06 -0.05
N PHE A 96 1.66 -17.08 -0.91
CA PHE A 96 1.37 -15.93 -1.78
C PHE A 96 1.03 -14.67 -0.99
N LEU A 97 0.23 -14.80 0.09
CA LEU A 97 -0.06 -13.69 0.97
C LEU A 97 1.21 -13.22 1.69
N GLU A 98 2.02 -14.11 2.27
CA GLU A 98 3.29 -13.73 2.90
C GLU A 98 4.19 -12.91 1.96
N TYR A 99 4.28 -13.26 0.68
CA TYR A 99 5.03 -12.44 -0.30
C TYR A 99 4.53 -11.00 -0.44
N ILE A 100 3.24 -10.74 -0.24
CA ILE A 100 2.68 -9.38 -0.30
C ILE A 100 3.22 -8.53 0.87
N THR A 101 3.48 -9.14 2.04
CA THR A 101 3.98 -8.39 3.21
C THR A 101 5.45 -8.01 3.09
N TYR A 102 6.22 -8.70 2.25
CA TYR A 102 7.67 -8.47 2.11
C TYR A 102 7.98 -7.05 1.64
N GLY A 103 7.14 -6.43 0.82
CA GLY A 103 7.28 -5.02 0.46
C GLY A 103 7.30 -4.11 1.69
N HIS A 104 6.32 -4.27 2.58
CA HIS A 104 6.26 -3.52 3.84
C HIS A 104 7.41 -3.85 4.79
N MET A 105 7.88 -5.10 4.82
CA MET A 105 9.03 -5.48 5.62
C MET A 105 10.30 -4.75 5.14
N ILE A 106 10.51 -4.69 3.81
CA ILE A 106 11.62 -3.96 3.21
C ILE A 106 11.52 -2.47 3.53
N ASP A 107 10.35 -1.86 3.36
CA ASP A 107 10.13 -0.44 3.66
C ASP A 107 10.43 -0.13 5.14
N ASN A 108 9.99 -1.00 6.07
CA ASN A 108 10.30 -0.84 7.48
C ASN A 108 11.79 -0.98 7.78
N VAL A 109 12.48 -1.94 7.13
CA VAL A 109 13.94 -2.09 7.25
C VAL A 109 14.64 -0.82 6.75
N VAL A 110 14.25 -0.30 5.59
CA VAL A 110 14.80 0.95 5.04
C VAL A 110 14.52 2.14 5.97
N LEU A 111 13.32 2.25 6.52
CA LEU A 111 12.95 3.31 7.46
C LEU A 111 13.81 3.29 8.72
N ILE A 112 13.99 2.11 9.33
CA ILE A 112 14.79 1.97 10.55
C ILE A 112 16.25 2.27 10.28
N VAL A 113 16.83 1.72 9.20
CA VAL A 113 18.23 1.94 8.84
C VAL A 113 18.52 3.40 8.52
N THR A 114 17.66 4.02 7.70
CA THR A 114 17.84 5.44 7.37
C THR A 114 17.60 6.32 8.58
N GLY A 115 16.63 6.01 9.44
CA GLY A 115 16.37 6.75 10.67
C GLY A 115 17.53 6.68 11.68
N THR A 116 18.13 5.50 11.88
CA THR A 116 19.26 5.32 12.81
C THR A 116 20.54 5.96 12.29
N LEU A 117 20.76 5.96 10.96
CA LEU A 117 21.84 6.72 10.33
C LEU A 117 21.75 8.22 10.58
N HIS A 118 20.54 8.77 10.75
CA HIS A 118 20.30 10.17 11.08
C HIS A 118 20.12 10.40 12.59
N GLU A 119 20.53 9.46 13.44
CA GLU A 119 20.47 9.57 14.91
C GLU A 119 19.04 9.82 15.45
N ARG A 120 18.01 9.35 14.75
CA ARG A 120 16.62 9.41 15.25
C ARG A 120 16.36 8.36 16.32
N ASP A 121 15.43 8.67 17.21
CA ASP A 121 15.01 7.74 18.26
C ASP A 121 14.32 6.50 17.68
N VAL A 122 14.71 5.33 18.16
CA VAL A 122 14.22 4.04 17.65
C VAL A 122 12.73 3.86 17.94
N GLN A 123 12.25 4.32 19.10
CA GLN A 123 10.86 4.20 19.48
C GLN A 123 9.98 5.04 18.55
N GLU A 124 10.41 6.26 18.23
CA GLU A 124 9.73 7.12 17.24
C GLU A 124 9.68 6.47 15.85
N LEU A 125 10.75 5.78 15.44
CA LEU A 125 10.77 5.07 14.16
C LEU A 125 9.85 3.84 14.15
N LEU A 126 9.82 3.07 15.24
CA LEU A 126 8.95 1.90 15.39
C LEU A 126 7.46 2.28 15.34
N GLU A 127 7.09 3.43 15.90
CA GLU A 127 5.72 3.96 15.81
C GLU A 127 5.31 4.32 14.37
N LYS A 128 6.27 4.55 13.48
CA LYS A 128 6.05 4.85 12.06
C LYS A 128 6.14 3.63 11.14
N CYS A 129 6.54 2.47 11.67
CA CYS A 129 6.61 1.24 10.90
C CYS A 129 5.21 0.75 10.50
N HIS A 130 5.08 0.24 9.28
CA HIS A 130 3.84 -0.34 8.80
C HIS A 130 3.56 -1.68 9.53
N PRO A 131 2.35 -1.89 10.10
CA PRO A 131 2.07 -3.08 10.91
C PRO A 131 2.19 -4.43 10.19
N LEU A 132 2.02 -4.47 8.85
CA LEU A 132 2.21 -5.70 8.05
C LEU A 132 3.68 -6.06 7.84
N GLY A 133 4.59 -5.10 7.98
CA GLY A 133 6.04 -5.32 7.83
C GLY A 133 6.76 -5.55 9.15
N MET A 134 6.04 -5.69 10.27
CA MET A 134 6.63 -5.90 11.59
C MET A 134 7.03 -7.36 11.78
N PHE A 135 8.19 -7.58 12.38
CA PHE A 135 8.71 -8.90 12.74
C PHE A 135 9.48 -8.82 14.07
N ASP A 136 9.62 -9.94 14.77
CA ASP A 136 10.07 -9.99 16.18
C ASP A 136 11.41 -9.28 16.43
N SER A 137 12.35 -9.40 15.51
CA SER A 137 13.70 -8.84 15.63
C SER A 137 13.85 -7.41 15.07
N ILE A 138 12.77 -6.72 14.69
CA ILE A 138 12.89 -5.44 13.96
C ILE A 138 13.60 -4.33 14.78
N ALA A 139 13.39 -4.27 16.09
CA ALA A 139 14.04 -3.29 16.96
C ALA A 139 15.57 -3.48 17.03
N THR A 140 16.07 -4.70 16.78
CA THR A 140 17.51 -4.98 16.81
C THR A 140 18.25 -4.39 15.60
N LEU A 141 17.54 -4.05 14.52
CA LEU A 141 18.11 -3.34 13.36
C LEU A 141 18.74 -2.02 13.75
N ALA A 142 18.20 -1.35 14.77
CA ALA A 142 18.68 -0.05 15.21
C ALA A 142 20.08 -0.08 15.84
N VAL A 143 20.53 -1.26 16.28
CA VAL A 143 21.85 -1.45 16.90
C VAL A 143 22.94 -1.66 15.84
N ALA A 144 22.56 -2.04 14.61
CA ALA A 144 23.52 -2.37 13.57
C ALA A 144 24.25 -1.11 13.06
N GLN A 145 25.58 -1.15 13.05
CA GLN A 145 26.41 0.00 12.63
C GLN A 145 26.74 -0.03 11.13
N ASN A 146 26.51 -1.16 10.47
CA ASN A 146 26.80 -1.36 9.06
C ASN A 146 25.93 -2.47 8.46
N MET A 147 25.84 -2.50 7.13
CA MET A 147 25.01 -3.46 6.39
C MET A 147 25.35 -4.93 6.69
N ARG A 148 26.61 -5.22 7.03
CA ARG A 148 27.06 -6.59 7.34
C ARG A 148 26.57 -7.06 8.71
N GLU A 149 26.61 -6.20 9.72
CA GLU A 149 26.01 -6.48 11.03
C GLU A 149 24.50 -6.58 10.93
N LEU A 150 23.87 -5.69 10.19
CA LEU A 150 22.42 -5.72 9.96
C LEU A 150 21.97 -7.04 9.34
N TYR A 151 22.70 -7.50 8.31
CA TYR A 151 22.41 -8.79 7.67
C TYR A 151 22.57 -9.97 8.64
N ARG A 152 23.67 -9.99 9.41
CA ARG A 152 23.98 -11.09 10.33
C ARG A 152 23.11 -11.14 11.57
N LEU A 153 22.71 -10.00 12.10
CA LEU A 153 21.96 -9.91 13.36
C LEU A 153 20.47 -10.12 13.15
N VAL A 154 19.95 -9.74 11.98
CA VAL A 154 18.50 -9.64 11.77
C VAL A 154 18.07 -10.31 10.48
N LEU A 155 18.63 -9.91 9.33
CA LEU A 155 18.05 -10.32 8.05
C LEU A 155 18.22 -11.80 7.73
N VAL A 156 19.26 -12.47 8.26
CA VAL A 156 19.51 -13.90 8.02
C VAL A 156 18.35 -14.80 8.47
N ASP A 157 17.62 -14.39 9.52
CA ASP A 157 16.48 -15.13 10.07
C ASP A 157 15.13 -14.66 9.48
N THR A 158 15.16 -13.67 8.57
CA THR A 158 13.97 -13.18 7.87
C THR A 158 13.84 -13.80 6.50
N PRO A 159 12.61 -13.92 5.94
CA PRO A 159 12.43 -14.35 4.56
C PRO A 159 13.05 -13.39 3.53
N LEU A 160 13.55 -12.23 3.96
CA LEU A 160 14.22 -11.27 3.09
C LEU A 160 15.69 -11.63 2.81
N ALA A 161 16.30 -12.54 3.59
CA ALA A 161 17.72 -12.89 3.47
C ALA A 161 18.17 -13.16 2.02
N PRO A 162 17.42 -13.93 1.19
CA PRO A 162 17.83 -14.22 -0.18
C PRO A 162 17.99 -12.95 -1.03
N TYR A 163 17.09 -11.98 -0.89
CA TYR A 163 17.12 -10.74 -1.68
C TYR A 163 18.35 -9.89 -1.34
N PHE A 164 18.70 -9.76 -0.06
CA PHE A 164 19.86 -8.97 0.34
C PHE A 164 21.20 -9.65 0.05
N SER A 165 21.21 -10.97 -0.13
CA SER A 165 22.41 -11.71 -0.50
C SER A 165 22.82 -11.50 -1.98
N GLU A 166 21.85 -11.18 -2.85
CA GLU A 166 22.05 -11.00 -4.29
C GLU A 166 22.03 -9.52 -4.74
N CYS A 167 21.44 -8.61 -3.94
CA CYS A 167 21.22 -7.20 -4.31
C CYS A 167 22.46 -6.28 -4.38
N ILE A 168 23.70 -6.79 -4.28
CA ILE A 168 24.90 -5.95 -4.43
C ILE A 168 25.19 -5.59 -5.91
N THR A 169 24.42 -6.08 -6.89
CA THR A 169 24.71 -5.87 -8.32
C THR A 169 23.49 -5.50 -9.18
N SER A 170 22.85 -4.34 -8.94
CA SER A 170 21.90 -3.75 -9.90
C SER A 170 22.32 -2.34 -10.31
N GLU A 171 23.29 -2.25 -11.22
CA GLU A 171 23.94 -1.00 -11.64
C GLU A 171 23.09 -0.12 -12.58
N GLU A 172 22.03 -0.64 -13.23
CA GLU A 172 21.35 0.11 -14.30
C GLU A 172 20.29 1.13 -13.82
N LEU A 173 19.61 0.88 -12.69
CA LEU A 173 18.68 1.84 -12.07
C LEU A 173 19.36 2.70 -10.99
N ALA A 174 20.44 2.20 -10.39
CA ALA A 174 21.22 2.93 -9.39
C ALA A 174 22.00 4.12 -9.99
N VAL A 175 22.23 4.12 -11.31
CA VAL A 175 22.93 5.17 -12.05
C VAL A 175 21.98 6.28 -12.54
N CYS A 176 20.66 6.07 -12.47
CA CYS A 176 19.70 7.10 -12.87
C CYS A 176 19.63 8.21 -11.81
N GLU A 177 20.24 9.36 -12.10
CA GLU A 177 20.25 10.52 -11.20
C GLU A 177 19.11 11.52 -11.49
N ASP A 178 18.45 11.41 -12.66
CA ASP A 178 17.40 12.31 -13.10
C ASP A 178 16.19 11.60 -13.72
N ILE A 179 15.06 12.32 -13.80
CA ILE A 179 13.77 11.79 -14.27
C ILE A 179 13.80 11.43 -15.77
N ASP A 180 14.68 12.06 -16.55
CA ASP A 180 14.81 11.84 -17.99
C ASP A 180 15.57 10.52 -18.27
N GLN A 181 16.53 10.17 -17.42
CA GLN A 181 17.23 8.89 -17.44
C GLN A 181 16.30 7.75 -17.02
N VAL A 182 15.49 7.95 -15.97
CA VAL A 182 14.44 6.99 -15.57
C VAL A 182 13.45 6.79 -16.73
N ARG A 183 12.97 7.88 -17.35
CA ARG A 183 12.10 7.82 -18.54
C ARG A 183 12.74 7.05 -19.69
N GLY A 184 13.99 7.34 -20.04
CA GLY A 184 14.70 6.65 -21.12
C GLY A 184 14.97 5.17 -20.86
N ALA A 185 15.13 4.76 -19.60
CA ALA A 185 15.20 3.35 -19.22
C ALA A 185 13.82 2.67 -19.33
N MET A 186 12.76 3.34 -18.89
CA MET A 186 11.40 2.78 -18.84
C MET A 186 10.69 2.76 -20.20
N GLU A 187 10.97 3.70 -21.11
CA GLU A 187 10.38 3.76 -22.47
C GLU A 187 10.70 2.52 -23.33
N LYS A 188 11.75 1.77 -22.98
CA LYS A 188 12.11 0.51 -23.65
C LYS A 188 11.07 -0.59 -23.44
N TYR A 189 10.17 -0.43 -22.48
CA TYR A 189 9.17 -1.42 -22.11
C TYR A 189 7.76 -0.99 -22.56
N PRO A 190 7.06 -1.78 -23.40
CA PRO A 190 5.78 -1.40 -23.99
C PRO A 190 4.68 -0.94 -23.03
N PRO A 191 4.51 -1.53 -21.82
CA PRO A 191 3.50 -1.07 -20.87
C PRO A 191 3.74 0.38 -20.41
N TYR A 192 5.00 0.74 -20.17
CA TYR A 192 5.40 2.05 -19.68
C TYR A 192 5.39 3.11 -20.79
N GLN A 193 5.73 2.72 -22.02
CA GLN A 193 5.66 3.61 -23.18
C GLN A 193 4.27 4.27 -23.33
N SER A 194 3.20 3.51 -23.09
CA SER A 194 1.83 4.04 -23.17
C SER A 194 1.52 5.11 -22.11
N ILE A 195 2.15 5.04 -20.93
CA ILE A 195 1.99 6.00 -19.84
C ILE A 195 2.78 7.27 -20.18
N PHE A 196 4.06 7.14 -20.55
CA PHE A 196 4.91 8.26 -20.92
C PHE A 196 4.48 8.98 -22.20
N SER A 197 3.81 8.29 -23.14
CA SER A 197 3.28 8.92 -24.36
C SER A 197 2.15 9.91 -24.10
N LYS A 198 1.45 9.79 -22.97
CA LYS A 198 0.37 10.69 -22.56
C LYS A 198 0.88 11.90 -21.76
N LEU A 199 2.15 11.90 -21.38
CA LEU A 199 2.76 12.92 -20.52
C LEU A 199 3.69 13.83 -21.33
N SER A 200 3.39 15.13 -21.31
CA SER A 200 4.27 16.15 -21.91
C SER A 200 5.55 16.30 -21.10
N TYR A 201 6.65 16.66 -21.77
CA TYR A 201 7.93 16.94 -21.12
C TYR A 201 7.78 18.06 -20.06
N GLY A 202 8.13 17.77 -18.80
CA GLY A 202 8.20 18.77 -17.72
C GLY A 202 7.15 18.67 -16.60
N GLU A 203 6.14 17.79 -16.72
CA GLU A 203 5.06 17.65 -15.72
C GLU A 203 5.28 16.46 -14.78
N SER A 204 6.33 16.51 -13.95
CA SER A 204 6.66 15.44 -12.99
C SER A 204 5.49 15.08 -12.04
N GLN A 205 4.73 16.08 -11.56
CA GLN A 205 3.55 15.85 -10.70
C GLN A 205 2.41 15.08 -11.39
N MET A 206 2.33 15.08 -12.73
CA MET A 206 1.33 14.31 -13.47
C MET A 206 1.74 12.84 -13.67
N LEU A 207 3.03 12.53 -13.57
CA LEU A 207 3.55 11.19 -13.80
C LEU A 207 3.15 10.22 -12.68
N ASP A 208 3.32 10.62 -11.41
CA ASP A 208 2.92 9.80 -10.26
C ASP A 208 1.41 9.51 -10.28
N LYS A 209 0.61 10.54 -10.54
CA LYS A 209 -0.84 10.38 -10.67
C LYS A 209 -1.20 9.42 -11.81
N ALA A 210 -0.56 9.55 -12.98
CA ALA A 210 -0.79 8.66 -14.11
C ALA A 210 -0.41 7.21 -13.80
N PHE A 211 0.66 6.99 -13.02
CA PHE A 211 1.03 5.65 -12.54
C PHE A 211 -0.02 5.07 -11.60
N TYR A 212 -0.49 5.86 -10.63
CA TYR A 212 -1.55 5.41 -9.71
C TYR A 212 -2.85 5.11 -10.44
N GLU A 213 -3.26 5.95 -11.40
CA GLU A 213 -4.46 5.71 -12.23
C GLU A 213 -4.35 4.42 -13.05
N GLU A 214 -3.20 4.18 -13.68
CA GLU A 214 -2.97 2.95 -14.47
C GLU A 214 -2.83 1.72 -13.57
N GLU A 215 -2.22 1.85 -12.39
CA GLU A 215 -2.17 0.79 -11.37
C GLU A 215 -3.60 0.41 -10.94
N VAL A 216 -4.39 1.36 -10.47
CA VAL A 216 -5.79 1.15 -10.05
C VAL A 216 -6.60 0.48 -11.15
N LYS A 217 -6.48 0.95 -12.39
CA LYS A 217 -7.18 0.36 -13.53
C LYS A 217 -6.84 -1.12 -13.70
N ARG A 218 -5.56 -1.51 -13.62
CA ARG A 218 -5.13 -2.90 -13.76
C ARG A 218 -5.59 -3.77 -12.59
N LEU A 219 -5.57 -3.23 -11.38
CA LEU A 219 -6.07 -3.92 -10.19
C LEU A 219 -7.59 -4.15 -10.28
N CYS A 220 -8.34 -3.18 -10.80
CA CYS A 220 -9.77 -3.35 -11.06
C CYS A 220 -10.04 -4.45 -12.11
N LEU A 221 -9.27 -4.50 -13.20
CA LEU A 221 -9.35 -5.57 -14.19
C LEU A 221 -9.05 -6.96 -13.61
N ALA A 222 -8.20 -7.05 -12.59
CA ALA A 222 -7.94 -8.32 -11.91
C ALA A 222 -9.20 -8.90 -11.25
N PHE A 223 -10.20 -8.09 -10.90
CA PHE A 223 -11.45 -8.60 -10.32
C PHE A 223 -12.47 -9.08 -11.34
N GLU A 224 -12.27 -8.83 -12.64
CA GLU A 224 -13.15 -9.33 -13.71
C GLU A 224 -12.97 -10.84 -13.96
N GLN A 225 -11.82 -11.38 -13.57
CA GLN A 225 -11.52 -12.81 -13.63
C GLN A 225 -11.86 -13.50 -12.30
N GLN A 226 -11.93 -14.82 -12.27
CA GLN A 226 -12.22 -15.65 -11.09
C GLN A 226 -11.19 -16.76 -10.93
N PHE A 227 -11.07 -17.34 -9.73
CA PHE A 227 -10.20 -18.49 -9.46
C PHE A 227 -8.70 -18.20 -9.66
N HIS A 228 -8.22 -17.06 -9.17
CA HIS A 228 -6.79 -16.71 -9.18
C HIS A 228 -6.43 -15.89 -7.95
N TYR A 229 -5.17 -15.96 -7.50
CA TYR A 229 -4.72 -15.25 -6.29
C TYR A 229 -4.50 -13.73 -6.50
N GLY A 230 -4.46 -13.26 -7.75
CA GLY A 230 -4.29 -11.85 -8.06
C GLY A 230 -5.32 -10.91 -7.40
N VAL A 231 -6.52 -11.41 -7.05
CA VAL A 231 -7.54 -10.62 -6.34
C VAL A 231 -7.10 -10.18 -4.94
N PHE A 232 -6.28 -10.97 -4.24
CA PHE A 232 -5.79 -10.62 -2.90
C PHE A 232 -4.79 -9.46 -2.97
N PHE A 233 -3.85 -9.53 -3.90
CA PHE A 233 -2.93 -8.43 -4.17
C PHE A 233 -3.66 -7.18 -4.65
N ALA A 234 -4.62 -7.34 -5.57
CA ALA A 234 -5.42 -6.24 -6.08
C ALA A 234 -6.21 -5.54 -4.97
N TYR A 235 -6.81 -6.30 -4.04
CA TYR A 235 -7.53 -5.73 -2.90
C TYR A 235 -6.61 -4.88 -2.02
N MET A 236 -5.45 -5.42 -1.64
CA MET A 236 -4.49 -4.73 -0.78
C MET A 236 -4.08 -3.38 -1.38
N ARG A 237 -3.69 -3.38 -2.66
CA ARG A 237 -3.24 -2.16 -3.35
C ARG A 237 -4.37 -1.15 -3.56
N LEU A 238 -5.58 -1.61 -3.84
CA LEU A 238 -6.74 -0.71 -3.94
C LEU A 238 -7.07 -0.06 -2.59
N ARG A 239 -7.00 -0.82 -1.49
CA ARG A 239 -7.25 -0.25 -0.15
C ARG A 239 -6.13 0.70 0.28
N GLU A 240 -4.87 0.43 -0.06
CA GLU A 240 -3.76 1.38 0.12
C GLU A 240 -4.00 2.70 -0.62
N GLN A 241 -4.47 2.62 -1.88
CA GLN A 241 -4.83 3.82 -2.64
C GLN A 241 -6.00 4.58 -2.01
N GLU A 242 -7.00 3.88 -1.47
CA GLU A 242 -8.10 4.51 -0.73
C GLU A 242 -7.60 5.25 0.52
N ILE A 243 -6.71 4.63 1.30
CA ILE A 243 -6.10 5.27 2.47
C ILE A 243 -5.30 6.51 2.04
N ARG A 244 -4.56 6.44 0.93
CA ARG A 244 -3.83 7.59 0.35
C ARG A 244 -4.78 8.72 -0.06
N ASN A 245 -5.90 8.39 -0.69
CA ASN A 245 -6.93 9.38 -1.02
C ASN A 245 -7.52 10.03 0.24
N LEU A 246 -7.83 9.23 1.27
CA LEU A 246 -8.36 9.73 2.53
C LEU A 246 -7.37 10.63 3.28
N MET A 247 -6.08 10.28 3.29
CA MET A 247 -5.01 11.12 3.81
C MET A 247 -5.01 12.48 3.10
N TRP A 248 -4.95 12.48 1.76
CA TRP A 248 -4.90 13.70 0.97
C TRP A 248 -6.12 14.60 1.18
N ILE A 249 -7.34 14.02 1.17
CA ILE A 249 -8.57 14.78 1.42
C ILE A 249 -8.54 15.37 2.83
N SER A 250 -8.15 14.58 3.84
CA SER A 250 -8.08 15.03 5.23
C SER A 250 -7.07 16.16 5.41
N GLU A 251 -5.90 16.09 4.74
CA GLU A 251 -4.89 17.16 4.76
C GLU A 251 -5.40 18.44 4.09
N CYS A 252 -6.05 18.33 2.94
CA CYS A 252 -6.64 19.47 2.24
C CYS A 252 -7.71 20.16 3.09
N VAL A 253 -8.55 19.39 3.80
CA VAL A 253 -9.57 19.92 4.72
C VAL A 253 -8.91 20.57 5.94
N ALA A 254 -7.95 19.90 6.58
CA ALA A 254 -7.25 20.42 7.76
C ALA A 254 -6.45 21.71 7.46
N GLN A 255 -5.89 21.85 6.24
CA GLN A 255 -5.14 23.03 5.81
C GLN A 255 -5.99 24.09 5.09
N ASN A 256 -7.30 23.85 4.96
CA ASN A 256 -8.24 24.72 4.24
C ASN A 256 -7.86 24.99 2.76
N GLN A 257 -7.25 24.00 2.10
CA GLN A 257 -6.81 24.05 0.69
C GLN A 257 -7.75 23.25 -0.24
N LYS A 258 -9.07 23.45 -0.10
CA LYS A 258 -10.08 22.63 -0.78
C LYS A 258 -10.02 22.67 -2.32
N SER A 259 -9.51 23.75 -2.90
CA SER A 259 -9.36 23.88 -4.36
C SER A 259 -8.44 22.83 -4.97
N ARG A 260 -7.57 22.21 -4.16
CA ARG A 260 -6.56 21.22 -4.58
C ARG A 260 -6.96 19.77 -4.29
N VAL A 261 -8.13 19.54 -3.70
CA VAL A 261 -8.56 18.18 -3.33
C VAL A 261 -8.58 17.27 -4.56
N HIS A 262 -9.06 17.77 -5.70
CA HIS A 262 -9.14 16.99 -6.94
C HIS A 262 -7.79 16.77 -7.65
N ASP A 263 -6.72 17.44 -7.21
CA ASP A 263 -5.41 17.37 -7.88
C ASP A 263 -4.81 15.96 -7.76
N SER A 264 -4.90 15.34 -6.59
CA SER A 264 -4.22 14.06 -6.28
C SER A 264 -5.13 12.88 -5.95
N VAL A 265 -6.45 13.08 -5.86
CA VAL A 265 -7.39 11.95 -5.67
C VAL A 265 -7.42 11.08 -6.92
N VAL A 266 -7.27 9.77 -6.73
CA VAL A 266 -7.38 8.75 -7.77
C VAL A 266 -8.62 7.90 -7.50
N PHE A 267 -9.64 8.03 -8.36
CA PHE A 267 -10.89 7.28 -8.19
C PHE A 267 -10.68 5.78 -8.48
N ILE A 268 -11.20 4.94 -7.59
CA ILE A 268 -11.13 3.47 -7.72
C ILE A 268 -12.25 2.93 -8.62
N PHE A 269 -13.42 3.57 -8.59
CA PHE A 269 -14.62 3.23 -9.37
C PHE A 269 -15.22 4.47 -10.05
#